data_AF-A0A940ACM4-F1
#
_entry.id   AF-A0A940ACM4-F1
#
_cell.length_a   1.000
_cell.length_b   1.000
_cell.length_c   1.000
_cell.angle_alpha   90.00
_cell.angle_beta   90.00
_cell.angle_gamma   90.00
#
_symmetry.space_group_name_H-M   'P 1'
#
loop_
_entity.id
_entity.type
_entity.pdbx_description
1 polymer ?
#
loop_
_entity_poly.entity_id
_entity_poly.type
_entity_poly.pdbx_seq_one_letter_code
_entity_poly.pdbx_strand_id
1 'polypeptide(L)'
;MQKSKSALFLMELIIVILFFALTSAVCMRVFIKAHDVAHETESANYAVLWADNAAECFYEFGGSGRDMIETTLSSAFNLPEYSYSLDFSSDETFEYMTFKFFYTPKSEEVYAYTFKRHKKEVS
;
A
#
# COMPACT_ATOMS: atom_id res chain seq x y z
N MET A 1 -41.46 25.40 -45.96
CA MET A 1 -41.00 24.02 -45.69
C MET A 1 -39.72 24.04 -44.85
N GLN A 2 -39.78 24.43 -43.57
CA GLN A 2 -38.57 24.53 -42.71
C GLN A 2 -38.83 24.28 -41.21
N LYS A 3 -39.82 23.44 -40.83
CA LYS A 3 -40.04 23.10 -39.41
C LYS A 3 -39.32 21.83 -38.94
N SER A 4 -38.84 20.98 -39.85
CA SER A 4 -38.22 19.69 -39.46
C SER A 4 -36.72 19.74 -39.18
N LYS A 5 -35.97 20.72 -39.72
CA LYS A 5 -34.51 20.81 -39.52
C LYS A 5 -34.11 21.26 -38.10
N SER A 6 -34.86 22.20 -37.51
CA SER A 6 -34.59 22.67 -36.13
C SER A 6 -34.90 21.61 -35.07
N ALA A 7 -35.93 20.78 -35.26
CA ALA A 7 -36.25 19.69 -34.34
C ALA A 7 -35.19 18.57 -34.39
N LEU A 8 -34.66 18.26 -35.58
CA LEU A 8 -33.58 17.28 -35.75
C LEU A 8 -32.27 17.75 -35.11
N PHE A 9 -31.89 19.02 -35.31
CA PHE A 9 -30.71 19.60 -34.68
C PHE A 9 -30.82 19.65 -33.14
N LEU A 10 -32.00 19.97 -32.63
CA LEU A 10 -32.26 19.99 -31.19
C LEU A 10 -32.16 18.58 -30.58
N MET A 11 -32.65 17.55 -31.28
CA MET A 11 -32.51 16.16 -30.85
C MET A 11 -31.05 15.71 -30.81
N GLU A 12 -30.26 16.06 -31.83
CA GLU A 12 -28.84 15.74 -31.90
C GLU A 12 -28.04 16.39 -30.76
N LEU A 13 -28.32 17.66 -30.47
CA LEU A 13 -27.70 18.38 -29.35
C LEU A 13 -28.03 17.75 -27.99
N ILE A 14 -29.29 17.35 -27.76
CA ILE A 14 -29.69 16.67 -26.51
C ILE A 14 -28.91 15.36 -26.34
N ILE A 15 -28.79 14.55 -27.40
CA ILE A 15 -28.06 13.26 -27.34
C ILE A 15 -26.59 13.49 -27.01
N VAL A 16 -25.95 14.50 -27.62
CA VAL A 16 -24.54 14.85 -27.35
C VAL A 16 -24.35 15.29 -25.89
N ILE A 17 -25.23 16.15 -25.37
CA ILE A 17 -25.14 16.61 -23.98
C ILE A 17 -25.39 15.45 -23.01
N LEU A 18 -26.33 14.55 -23.30
CA LEU A 18 -26.60 13.37 -22.47
C LEU A 18 -25.43 12.40 -22.45
N PHE A 19 -24.79 12.15 -23.60
CA PHE A 19 -23.60 11.32 -23.69
C PHE A 19 -22.41 11.95 -22.95
N PHE A 20 -22.22 13.25 -23.11
CA PHE A 20 -21.20 14.00 -22.39
C PHE A 20 -21.43 13.99 -20.86
N ALA A 21 -22.68 14.12 -20.42
CA ALA A 21 -23.04 14.02 -19.00
C ALA A 21 -22.81 12.60 -18.44
N LEU A 22 -23.14 11.55 -19.20
CA LEU A 22 -22.91 10.17 -18.79
C LEU A 22 -21.41 9.88 -18.64
N THR A 23 -20.61 10.29 -19.62
CA THR A 23 -19.16 10.12 -19.59
C THR A 23 -18.51 10.92 -18.47
N SER A 24 -18.93 12.18 -18.25
CA SER A 24 -18.54 13.00 -17.09
C SER A 24 -18.77 12.27 -15.75
N ALA A 25 -19.93 11.66 -15.56
CA ALA A 25 -20.24 10.92 -14.35
C ALA A 25 -19.33 9.68 -14.17
N VAL A 26 -18.99 8.99 -15.25
CA VAL A 26 -18.04 7.86 -15.21
C VAL A 26 -16.62 8.35 -14.92
N CYS A 27 -16.16 9.41 -15.57
CA CYS A 27 -14.84 10.00 -15.33
C CYS A 27 -14.67 10.46 -13.88
N MET A 28 -15.70 11.06 -13.28
CA MET A 28 -15.69 11.46 -11.88
C MET A 28 -15.60 10.24 -10.95
N ARG A 29 -16.36 9.17 -11.23
CA ARG A 29 -16.30 7.91 -10.46
C ARG A 29 -14.93 7.25 -10.53
N VAL A 30 -14.30 7.26 -11.70
CA VAL A 30 -12.95 6.71 -11.89
C VAL A 30 -11.93 7.55 -11.13
N PHE A 31 -12.03 8.88 -11.15
CA PHE A 31 -11.14 9.76 -10.43
C PHE A 31 -11.25 9.62 -8.90
N ILE A 32 -12.49 9.53 -8.39
CA ILE A 32 -12.73 9.29 -6.96
C ILE A 32 -12.14 7.94 -6.54
N LYS A 33 -12.37 6.88 -7.32
CA LYS A 33 -11.78 5.56 -7.05
C LYS A 33 -10.27 5.55 -7.18
N ALA A 34 -9.70 6.31 -8.12
CA ALA A 34 -8.27 6.43 -8.26
C ALA A 34 -7.62 7.10 -7.04
N HIS A 35 -8.36 7.97 -6.34
CA HIS A 35 -7.90 8.56 -5.09
C HIS A 35 -7.75 7.51 -3.98
N ASP A 36 -8.73 6.60 -3.85
CA ASP A 36 -8.66 5.48 -2.90
C ASP A 36 -7.55 4.49 -3.28
N VAL A 37 -7.45 4.15 -4.58
CA VAL A 37 -6.40 3.26 -5.10
C VAL A 37 -5.00 3.85 -4.93
N ALA A 38 -4.85 5.18 -5.06
CA ALA A 38 -3.58 5.84 -4.82
C ALA A 38 -3.14 5.70 -3.36
N HIS A 39 -4.06 5.84 -2.41
CA HIS A 39 -3.79 5.65 -0.99
C HIS A 39 -3.44 4.20 -0.64
N GLU A 40 -4.14 3.21 -1.24
CA GLU A 40 -3.81 1.79 -1.09
C GLU A 40 -2.43 1.45 -1.68
N THR A 41 -2.11 2.02 -2.85
CA THR A 41 -0.81 1.82 -3.52
C THR A 41 0.33 2.41 -2.69
N GLU A 42 0.12 3.59 -2.11
CA GLU A 42 1.09 4.24 -1.24
C GLU A 42 1.34 3.42 0.04
N SER A 43 0.27 2.95 0.69
CA SER A 43 0.36 2.05 1.86
C SER A 43 1.16 0.78 1.56
N ALA A 44 0.86 0.12 0.43
CA ALA A 44 1.57 -1.07 -0.01
C ALA A 44 3.06 -0.78 -0.28
N ASN A 45 3.35 0.33 -0.96
CA ASN A 45 4.72 0.74 -1.26
C ASN A 45 5.54 0.99 0.02
N TYR A 46 4.97 1.69 1.00
CA TYR A 46 5.63 1.89 2.29
C TYR A 46 5.83 0.56 3.03
N ALA A 47 4.82 -0.30 3.08
CA ALA A 47 4.93 -1.58 3.75
C ALA A 47 6.06 -2.45 3.18
N VAL A 48 6.16 -2.53 1.85
CA VAL A 48 7.26 -3.26 1.17
C VAL A 48 8.61 -2.63 1.46
N LEU A 49 8.73 -1.31 1.29
CA LEU A 49 9.99 -0.59 1.52
C LEU A 49 10.52 -0.78 2.95
N TRP A 50 9.64 -0.68 3.95
CA TRP A 50 10.02 -0.89 5.34
C TRP A 50 10.31 -2.35 5.67
N ALA A 51 9.60 -3.30 5.05
CA ALA A 51 9.87 -4.71 5.22
C ALA A 51 11.23 -5.08 4.63
N ASP A 52 11.62 -4.53 3.48
CA ASP A 52 12.93 -4.72 2.87
C ASP A 52 14.05 -4.13 3.74
N ASN A 53 13.87 -2.90 4.25
CA ASN A 53 14.82 -2.30 5.19
C ASN A 53 15.00 -3.17 6.45
N ALA A 54 13.90 -3.69 7.00
CA ALA A 54 13.95 -4.60 8.13
C ALA A 54 14.67 -5.91 7.77
N ALA A 55 14.40 -6.46 6.58
CA ALA A 55 15.00 -7.69 6.09
C ALA A 55 16.51 -7.56 5.94
N GLU A 56 17.00 -6.46 5.36
CA GLU A 56 18.44 -6.18 5.23
C GLU A 56 19.11 -6.19 6.60
N CYS A 57 18.57 -5.45 7.57
CA CYS A 57 19.11 -5.43 8.93
C CYS A 57 19.06 -6.84 9.57
N PHE A 58 18.00 -7.62 9.31
CA PHE A 58 17.87 -8.98 9.82
C PHE A 58 18.88 -9.96 9.20
N TYR A 59 19.16 -9.85 7.91
CA TYR A 59 20.16 -10.69 7.25
C TYR A 59 21.58 -10.33 7.67
N GLU A 60 21.88 -9.04 7.85
CA GLU A 60 23.19 -8.54 8.27
C GLU A 60 23.50 -8.90 9.72
N PHE A 61 22.61 -8.60 10.65
CA PHE A 61 22.89 -8.72 12.09
C PHE A 61 22.32 -9.97 12.73
N GLY A 62 21.28 -10.57 12.14
CA GLY A 62 20.69 -11.80 12.68
C GLY A 62 20.02 -11.66 14.04
N GLY A 63 19.86 -12.79 14.73
CA GLY A 63 19.29 -12.81 16.09
C GLY A 63 20.08 -12.01 17.13
N SER A 64 21.37 -11.75 16.92
CA SER A 64 22.21 -10.95 17.84
C SER A 64 22.05 -9.44 17.67
N GLY A 65 21.40 -8.99 16.59
CA GLY A 65 21.19 -7.57 16.28
C GLY A 65 19.77 -7.06 16.50
N ARG A 66 18.91 -7.81 17.20
CA ARG A 66 17.49 -7.45 17.42
C ARG A 66 17.31 -6.01 17.90
N ASP A 67 18.03 -5.63 18.96
CA ASP A 67 17.96 -4.28 19.54
C ASP A 67 18.37 -3.21 18.51
N MET A 68 19.30 -3.53 17.63
CA MET A 68 19.76 -2.62 16.60
C MET A 68 18.77 -2.50 15.44
N ILE A 69 18.16 -3.61 15.02
CA ILE A 69 17.07 -3.61 14.04
C ILE A 69 15.91 -2.73 14.55
N GLU A 70 15.53 -2.92 15.81
CA GLU A 70 14.45 -2.16 16.44
C GLU A 70 14.80 -0.67 16.60
N THR A 71 16.03 -0.34 16.98
CA THR A 71 16.51 1.06 17.09
C THR A 71 16.58 1.76 15.74
N THR A 72 17.10 1.09 14.72
CA THR A 72 17.21 1.65 13.37
C THR A 72 15.84 1.86 12.75
N LEU A 73 14.94 0.87 12.87
CA LEU A 73 13.58 1.01 12.34
C LEU A 73 12.77 2.06 13.11
N SER A 74 12.89 2.14 14.43
CA SER A 74 12.12 3.12 15.22
C SER A 74 12.56 4.56 14.97
N SER A 75 13.84 4.78 14.69
CA SER A 75 14.36 6.10 14.36
C SER A 75 14.08 6.50 12.90
N ALA A 76 14.05 5.54 11.99
CA ALA A 76 13.82 5.79 10.57
C ALA A 76 12.32 5.89 10.22
N PHE A 77 11.47 5.11 10.88
CA PHE A 77 10.05 5.02 10.58
C PHE A 77 9.31 6.32 10.95
N ASN A 78 8.96 7.10 9.93
CA ASN A 78 8.28 8.39 10.09
C ASN A 78 7.01 8.44 9.24
N LEU A 79 6.02 7.65 9.65
CA LEU A 79 4.71 7.60 9.01
C LEU A 79 3.62 7.79 10.07
N PRO A 80 2.99 8.99 10.18
CA PRO A 80 2.08 9.30 11.28
C PRO A 80 0.78 8.49 11.28
N GLU A 81 0.35 8.01 10.12
CA GLU A 81 -0.86 7.20 9.96
C GLU A 81 -0.61 5.69 10.04
N TYR A 82 0.65 5.29 10.10
CA TYR A 82 1.04 3.89 10.09
C TYR A 82 1.84 3.55 11.34
N SER A 83 1.82 2.28 11.72
CA SER A 83 2.71 1.75 12.75
C SER A 83 3.21 0.39 12.31
N TYR A 84 4.21 -0.12 13.01
CA TYR A 84 4.77 -1.43 12.72
C TYR A 84 5.02 -2.22 14.00
N SER A 85 5.09 -3.54 13.87
CA SER A 85 5.60 -4.42 14.93
C SER A 85 6.56 -5.44 14.33
N LEU A 86 7.53 -5.84 15.16
CA LEU A 86 8.51 -6.85 14.81
C LEU A 86 8.34 -8.04 15.74
N ASP A 87 8.11 -9.21 15.16
CA ASP A 87 8.06 -10.48 15.90
C ASP A 87 9.23 -11.34 15.47
N PHE A 88 10.13 -11.66 16.40
CA PHE A 88 11.29 -12.50 16.13
C PHE A 88 11.12 -13.89 16.76
N SER A 89 11.14 -14.93 15.93
CA SER A 89 11.08 -16.33 16.35
C SER A 89 12.33 -17.07 15.90
N SER A 90 12.70 -18.16 16.56
CA SER A 90 13.81 -19.00 16.10
C SER A 90 13.58 -20.45 16.47
N ASP A 91 14.02 -21.34 15.60
CA ASP A 91 14.04 -22.79 15.80
C ASP A 91 15.50 -23.29 15.81
N GLU A 92 15.75 -24.59 15.90
CA GLU A 92 17.10 -25.18 15.94
C GLU A 92 17.95 -24.79 14.72
N THR A 93 17.33 -24.70 13.54
CA THR A 93 18.05 -24.46 12.27
C THR A 93 17.90 -23.03 11.73
N PHE A 94 16.78 -22.36 12.03
CA PHE A 94 16.39 -21.10 11.40
C PHE A 94 16.05 -20.01 12.41
N GLU A 95 16.23 -18.77 11.97
CA GLU A 95 15.69 -17.58 12.60
C GLU A 95 14.63 -16.97 11.68
N TYR A 96 13.58 -16.44 12.30
CA TYR A 96 12.46 -15.82 11.63
C TYR A 96 12.26 -14.42 12.18
N MET A 97 11.98 -13.48 11.29
CA MET A 97 11.52 -12.14 11.65
C MET A 97 10.25 -11.85 10.86
N THR A 98 9.18 -11.52 11.57
CA THR A 98 7.92 -11.05 10.98
C THR A 98 7.80 -9.56 11.19
N PHE A 99 7.75 -8.80 10.10
CA PHE A 99 7.42 -7.38 10.09
C PHE A 99 5.92 -7.24 9.80
N LYS A 100 5.18 -6.63 10.72
CA LYS A 100 3.76 -6.31 10.55
C LYS A 100 3.60 -4.80 10.41
N PHE A 101 2.75 -4.40 9.49
CA PHE A 101 2.45 -3.01 9.19
C PHE A 101 0.97 -2.75 9.43
N PHE A 102 0.67 -1.73 10.24
CA PHE A 102 -0.67 -1.42 10.71
C PHE A 102 -1.08 -0.02 10.26
N TYR A 103 -2.38 0.16 10.04
CA TYR A 103 -2.99 1.46 9.84
C TYR A 103 -3.52 1.98 11.19
N THR A 104 -2.82 2.95 11.77
CA THR A 104 -3.02 3.44 13.14
C THR A 104 -4.46 3.93 13.42
N PRO A 105 -5.15 4.62 12.49
CA PRO A 105 -6.54 5.06 12.72
C PRO A 105 -7.53 3.93 12.99
N LYS A 106 -7.23 2.69 12.59
CA LYS A 106 -8.07 1.51 12.83
C LYS A 106 -7.37 0.39 13.61
N SER A 107 -6.06 0.54 13.88
CA SER A 107 -5.20 -0.53 14.42
C SER A 107 -5.36 -1.86 13.67
N GLU A 108 -5.66 -1.77 12.37
CA GLU A 108 -5.90 -2.90 11.49
C GLU A 108 -4.56 -3.32 10.89
N GLU A 109 -4.22 -4.60 11.00
CA GLU A 109 -3.06 -5.17 10.32
C GLU A 109 -3.34 -5.13 8.82
N VAL A 110 -2.48 -4.44 8.08
CA VAL A 110 -2.63 -4.26 6.62
C VAL A 110 -1.75 -5.25 5.88
N TYR A 111 -0.48 -5.36 6.29
CA TYR A 111 0.50 -6.23 5.64
C TYR A 111 1.40 -6.91 6.68
N ALA A 112 1.78 -8.15 6.41
CA ALA A 112 2.73 -8.91 7.21
C ALA A 112 3.73 -9.64 6.31
N TYR A 113 5.02 -9.48 6.61
CA TYR A 113 6.13 -10.09 5.87
C TYR A 113 6.99 -10.91 6.83
N THR A 114 7.19 -12.20 6.53
CA THR A 114 8.06 -13.07 7.33
C THR A 114 9.32 -13.43 6.56
N PHE A 115 10.47 -13.11 7.13
CA PHE A 115 11.79 -13.39 6.61
C PHE A 115 12.40 -14.57 7.36
N LYS A 116 13.09 -15.45 6.63
CA LYS A 116 13.75 -16.64 7.19
C LYS A 116 15.25 -16.58 6.94
N ARG A 117 16.04 -16.89 7.95
CA ARG A 117 17.51 -16.90 7.89
C ARG A 117 18.05 -18.19 8.49
N HIS A 118 19.03 -18.81 7.84
CA HIS A 118 19.70 -19.99 8.39
C HIS A 118 20.67 -19.56 9.51
N LYS A 119 20.67 -20.26 10.65
CA LYS A 119 21.70 -20.06 11.67
C LYS A 119 23.02 -20.56 11.08
N LYS A 120 24.02 -19.69 10.92
CA LYS A 120 25.36 -20.15 10.48
C LYS A 120 25.89 -21.11 11.55
N GLU A 121 26.24 -22.34 11.15
CA GLU A 121 27.01 -23.23 12.02
C GLU A 121 28.30 -22.53 12.41
N VAL A 122 28.53 -22.42 13.73
CA VAL A 122 29.80 -21.95 14.28
C VAL A 122 30.82 -23.05 13.99
N SER A 123 31.60 -22.89 12.93
CA SER A 123 32.80 -23.69 12.68
C SER A 123 34.02 -23.08 13.37
#